data_AF-A0A920GX46-F1
#
_entry.id   AF-A0A920GX46-F1
#
_cell.length_a   1.000
_cell.length_b   1.000
_cell.length_c   1.000
_cell.angle_alpha   90.00
_cell.angle_beta   90.00
_cell.angle_gamma   90.00
#
_symmetry.space_group_name_H-M   'P 1'
#
loop_
_entity.id
_entity.type
_entity.pdbx_description
1 polymer ?
#
loop_
_entity_poly.entity_id
_entity_poly.type
_entity_poly.pdbx_seq_one_letter_code
_entity_poly.pdbx_strand_id
1 'polypeptide(L)' 'MNRQVISARGISKVFNNQNFSLEVLKDISFDLDRGQSIGIVGASDQENNTTSYSLWIGKP' A
#
# COMPACT_ATOMS: atom_id res chain seq x y z
N MET A 1 -21.74 -17.74 1.96
CA MET A 1 -21.90 -16.49 1.19
C MET A 1 -20.53 -15.85 1.08
N ASN A 2 -19.95 -15.76 -0.12
CA ASN A 2 -18.59 -15.23 -0.25
C ASN A 2 -18.64 -13.71 -0.04
N ARG A 3 -18.01 -13.24 1.05
CA ARG A 3 -18.11 -11.86 1.56
C ARG A 3 -16.99 -10.97 1.03
N GLN A 4 -16.03 -11.59 0.35
CA GLN A 4 -14.90 -10.95 -0.30
C GLN A 4 -15.35 -10.06 -1.46
N VAL A 5 -14.84 -8.83 -1.49
CA VAL A 5 -15.12 -7.85 -2.54
C VAL A 5 -13.89 -7.50 -3.35
N ILE A 6 -12.70 -7.55 -2.74
CA ILE A 6 -11.44 -7.29 -3.43
C ILE A 6 -10.48 -8.45 -3.13
N SER A 7 -9.80 -8.92 -4.18
CA SER A 7 -8.64 -9.79 -4.05
C SER A 7 -7.51 -9.15 -4.84
N ALA A 8 -6.40 -8.88 -4.17
CA ALA A 8 -5.20 -8.31 -4.72
C ALA A 8 -4.05 -9.29 -4.50
N ARG A 9 -3.24 -9.53 -5.54
CA ARG A 9 -2.09 -10.43 -5.49
C ARG A 9 -0.89 -9.76 -6.17
N GLY A 10 0.28 -9.91 -5.57
CA GLY A 10 1.54 -9.40 -6.13
C GLY A 10 1.57 -7.89 -6.35
N ILE A 11 0.95 -7.10 -5.47
CA ILE A 11 1.02 -5.65 -5.53
C ILE A 11 2.43 -5.21 -5.14
N SER A 12 3.17 -4.72 -6.12
CA SER A 12 4.44 -4.04 -5.94
C SER A 12 4.34 -2.60 -6.44
N LYS A 13 4.97 -1.67 -5.74
CA LYS A 13 4.99 -0.26 -6.09
C LYS A 13 6.37 0.31 -5.79
N VAL A 14 6.97 0.88 -6.83
CA VAL A 14 8.25 1.56 -6.77
C VAL A 14 8.02 3.01 -7.19
N PHE A 15 8.56 3.94 -6.42
CA PHE A 15 8.68 5.35 -6.79
C PHE A 15 10.10 5.60 -7.28
N ASN A 16 10.22 5.94 -8.56
CA ASN A 16 11.50 6.32 -9.17
C ASN A 16 11.58 7.84 -9.23
N ASN A 17 12.56 8.40 -8.53
CA ASN A 17 13.01 9.77 -8.68
C ASN A 17 14.39 9.79 -9.35
N GLN A 18 14.81 10.97 -9.84
CA GLN A 18 16.07 11.12 -10.58
C GLN A 18 17.31 10.61 -9.82
N ASN A 19 17.26 10.62 -8.48
CA ASN A 19 18.39 10.25 -7.62
C ASN A 19 18.19 8.93 -6.86
N PHE A 20 16.97 8.39 -6.81
CA PHE A 20 16.70 7.16 -6.04
C PHE A 20 15.47 6.43 -6.53
N SER A 21 15.49 5.10 -6.37
CA SER A 21 14.34 4.21 -6.54
C SER A 21 13.93 3.72 -5.16
N LEU A 22 12.73 4.07 -4.73
CA LEU A 22 12.14 3.64 -3.46
C LEU A 22 11.04 2.61 -3.71
N GLU A 23 11.29 1.35 -3.34
CA GLU A 23 10.27 0.31 -3.32
C GLU A 23 9.40 0.48 -2.06
N VAL A 24 8.14 0.89 -2.24
CA VAL A 24 7.19 1.15 -1.13
C VAL A 24 6.22 0.00 -0.89
N LEU A 25 5.96 -0.84 -1.89
CA LEU A 25 5.21 -2.08 -1.75
C LEU A 25 6.00 -3.18 -2.45
N LYS A 26 6.20 -4.30 -1.78
CA LYS A 26 6.94 -5.44 -2.31
C LYS A 26 6.10 -6.70 -2.19
N ASP A 27 5.57 -7.16 -3.32
CA ASP A 27 4.85 -8.43 -3.48
C ASP A 27 3.71 -8.64 -2.45
N ILE A 28 2.89 -7.61 -2.26
CA ILE A 28 1.82 -7.65 -1.26
C ILE A 28 0.56 -8.28 -1.85
N SER A 29 0.01 -9.25 -1.13
CA SER A 29 -1.22 -9.95 -1.46
C SER A 29 -2.21 -9.85 -0.31
N PHE A 30 -3.44 -9.40 -0.58
CA PHE A 30 -4.48 -9.31 0.44
C PHE A 30 -5.89 -9.49 -0.15
N ASP A 31 -6.82 -9.84 0.73
CA ASP A 31 -8.24 -9.93 0.43
C ASP A 31 -8.99 -8.92 1.31
N LEU A 32 -9.98 -8.23 0.73
CA LEU A 32 -10.83 -7.29 1.44
C LEU A 32 -12.27 -7.79 1.40
N ASP A 33 -12.85 -8.01 2.56
CA ASP A 33 -14.26 -8.33 2.70
C ASP A 33 -15.13 -7.08 2.77
N ARG A 34 -16.42 -7.25 2.48
CA ARG A 34 -17.39 -6.16 2.54
C ARG A 34 -17.48 -5.58 3.94
N GLY A 35 -17.21 -4.28 4.05
CA GLY A 35 -17.23 -3.52 5.30
C GLY A 35 -15.88 -3.46 6.01
N GLN A 36 -14.82 -4.01 5.41
CA GLN A 36 -13.45 -3.82 5.87
C GLN A 36 -12.77 -2.68 5.11
N SER A 37 -11.78 -2.06 5.76
CA SER A 37 -10.89 -1.06 5.16
C SER A 37 -9.44 -1.48 5.43
N ILE A 38 -8.60 -1.43 4.39
CA ILE A 38 -7.16 -1.67 4.52
C ILE A 38 -6.43 -0.36 4.23
N GLY A 39 -5.60 0.06 5.18
CA GLY A 39 -4.64 1.14 5.00
C GLY A 39 -3.25 0.56 4.91
N ILE A 40 -2.53 0.88 3.83
CA ILE A 40 -1.11 0.54 3.73
C ILE A 40 -0.31 1.78 4.10
N VAL A 41 0.54 1.66 5.13
CA VAL A 41 1.40 2.72 5.64
C VAL A 41 2.84 2.28 5.46
N GLY A 42 3.62 3.06 4.71
CA GLY A 42 5.07 2.92 4.63
C GLY A 42 5.75 3.90 5.59
N ALA A 43 6.70 3.43 6.39
CA ALA A 43 7.67 4.31 7.04
C ALA A 43 8.80 4.57 6.04
N SER A 44 9.14 5.85 5.79
CA SER A 44 10.33 6.21 5.01
C SER A 44 11.47 6.51 5.98
N ASP A 45 12.38 5.57 6.13
CA ASP A 45 13.66 5.74 6.81
C ASP A 45 14.62 6.47 5.88
N GLN A 46 14.63 7.80 5.98
CA GLN A 46 15.80 8.60 5.66
C GLN A 46 15.81 9.81 6.57
N GLU A 47 16.88 9.93 7.35
CA GLU A 47 17.11 11.01 8.28
C GLU A 47 16.75 12.37 7.64
N ASN A 48 15.79 13.07 8.26
CA ASN A 48 15.54 14.51 8.12
C ASN A 48 14.48 15.06 7.12
N ASN A 49 13.52 14.29 6.59
CA ASN A 49 12.25 14.91 6.12
C ASN A 49 11.11 13.89 5.90
N THR A 50 10.34 13.63 6.94
CA THR A 50 9.17 12.73 6.95
C THR A 50 8.18 13.06 5.83
N THR A 51 8.03 12.17 4.85
CA THR A 51 6.91 12.19 3.90
C THR A 51 6.13 10.89 4.03
N SER A 52 4.99 10.92 4.71
CA SER A 52 4.12 9.75 4.89
C SER A 52 3.33 9.47 3.62
N TYR A 53 3.56 8.30 3.00
CA TYR A 53 2.70 7.79 1.94
C TYR A 53 1.61 6.90 2.54
N SER A 54 0.34 7.29 2.39
CA SER A 54 -0.81 6.48 2.76
C SER A 54 -1.60 6.08 1.51
N LEU A 55 -1.77 4.77 1.31
CA LEU A 55 -2.70 4.22 0.31
C LEU A 55 -3.90 3.65 1.04
N TRP A 56 -5.05 4.31 0.88
CA TRP A 56 -6.29 3.91 1.53
C TRP A 56 -7.18 3.15 0.54
N ILE A 57 -7.49 1.90 0.85
CA ILE A 57 -8.38 1.06 0.06
C ILE A 57 -9.52 0.59 0.98
N GLY A 58 -10.56 1.42 1.02
CA GLY A 58 -11.78 1.33 1.81
C GLY A 58 -12.75 2.43 1.35
N LYS A 59 -14.07 2.32 1.55
CA LYS A 59 -15.06 3.27 0.98
C LYS A 59 -15.37 4.44 1.94
N PRO A 60 -16.14 5.49 1.55
CA PRO A 60 -17.15 6.00 2.49
C PRO A 60 -18.18 4.90 2.79
#